data_AF-A0AAJ7W1X1-F1
#
_entry.id   AF-A0AAJ7W1X1-F1
#
_cell.length_a   1.000
_cell.length_b   1.000
_cell.length_c   1.000
_cell.angle_alpha   90.00
_cell.angle_beta   90.00
_cell.angle_gamma   90.00
#
_symmetry.space_group_name_H-M   'P 1'
#
loop_
_entity.id
_entity.type
_entity.pdbx_description
1 polymer ?
#
loop_
_entity_poly.entity_id
_entity_poly.type
_entity_poly.pdbx_seq_one_letter_code
_entity_poly.pdbx_strand_id
1 'polypeptide(L)'
;MANAATDGKRPLNSNLSTIYGRVPTVGADKMKVTFCTDMDKSVIVYNFEKRGWTQVGPEDDWNFYWAVTQSCRTIFSVETGYRMGDNQTINHFPNHYELTRKDLLVKNIKRYRKDLEREGSPLAERGDGPGKYLHLDFIPVTFVLPAEEYRKSPQSTWIMKPCGKSQGAGIFLINKLSKLKKWSREARNPFNPNLTKESYVISRYQSLIQLQYRINTISILHYRYIDNPLLIGGKKFDLRLYVLITSFRPLKAYLFKLGFCRFCTVKYDTSIQELDNMYVHLTNVSVQKHGDEYNSLHGGKLSVQNLRLYLESTRGKAVTEKLFANISWCIVHSLKAVAPVMANDRHCFECYGYDIIIDNKLKPWLIEVNASPSLTSTTVNDRILKYKLIDNIVSVVLPPDGVPDVRWNKCPSPEAMGNFELLLDEELAAQEERENATGKCRGSSSKWK
;
A
#
# COMPACT_ATOMS: atom_id res chain seq x y z
N MET A 1 17.72 85.45 -3.96
CA MET A 1 16.64 85.68 -2.97
C MET A 1 15.30 85.71 -3.72
N ALA A 2 14.19 85.44 -3.02
CA ALA A 2 12.77 85.78 -3.34
C ALA A 2 12.35 85.91 -4.83
N ASN A 3 11.55 84.98 -5.38
CA ASN A 3 10.06 84.96 -5.42
C ASN A 3 9.51 85.57 -6.75
N ALA A 4 8.83 84.81 -7.62
CA ALA A 4 7.38 84.46 -7.62
C ALA A 4 6.48 85.62 -8.15
N ALA A 5 5.31 85.44 -8.78
CA ALA A 5 4.63 84.35 -9.53
C ALA A 5 3.38 85.00 -10.22
N THR A 6 2.34 84.38 -10.81
CA THR A 6 1.82 83.00 -10.90
C THR A 6 0.83 82.90 -12.08
N ASP A 7 0.78 81.79 -12.83
CA ASP A 7 -0.46 81.33 -13.54
C ASP A 7 -0.34 79.83 -13.93
N GLY A 8 -1.39 78.98 -13.94
CA GLY A 8 -2.71 79.15 -13.32
C GLY A 8 -3.83 78.30 -13.94
N LYS A 9 -4.13 77.13 -13.35
CA LYS A 9 -5.47 76.48 -13.31
C LYS A 9 -5.47 75.19 -12.47
N ARG A 10 -6.60 74.92 -11.79
CA ARG A 10 -6.94 73.62 -11.16
C ARG A 10 -7.96 72.88 -12.06
N PRO A 11 -8.32 71.61 -11.75
CA PRO A 11 -9.55 71.42 -10.97
C PRO A 11 -9.41 70.39 -9.82
N LEU A 12 -10.54 70.11 -9.14
CA LEU A 12 -10.65 69.22 -7.98
C LEU A 12 -11.45 67.93 -8.29
N ASN A 13 -11.18 66.91 -7.48
CA ASN A 13 -11.94 65.67 -7.20
C ASN A 13 -13.25 65.40 -7.96
N SER A 14 -13.35 64.18 -8.50
CA SER A 14 -14.53 63.33 -8.26
C SER A 14 -14.12 61.85 -8.20
N ASN A 15 -14.45 61.17 -7.09
CA ASN A 15 -14.41 59.71 -7.01
C ASN A 15 -15.75 59.19 -7.52
N LEU A 16 -15.76 58.26 -8.48
CA LEU A 16 -16.82 57.26 -8.64
C LEU A 16 -16.32 56.07 -9.47
N SER A 17 -16.73 54.90 -8.99
CA SER A 17 -16.56 53.53 -9.48
C SER A 17 -17.02 53.30 -10.95
N THR A 18 -16.68 52.24 -11.69
CA THR A 18 -16.06 50.93 -11.37
C THR A 18 -15.61 50.19 -12.66
N ILE A 19 -15.03 48.98 -12.53
CA ILE A 19 -15.05 47.88 -13.53
C ILE A 19 -14.46 48.20 -14.92
N TYR A 20 -13.20 47.83 -15.15
CA TYR A 20 -12.76 46.84 -16.16
C TYR A 20 -11.22 46.77 -16.23
N GLY A 21 -10.67 45.56 -16.35
CA GLY A 21 -9.36 45.27 -16.95
C GLY A 21 -8.11 46.04 -16.50
N ARG A 22 -7.42 45.54 -15.45
CA ARG A 22 -5.95 45.56 -15.42
C ARG A 22 -5.42 44.15 -15.17
N VAL A 23 -4.84 43.55 -16.20
CA VAL A 23 -4.08 42.30 -16.09
C VAL A 23 -2.74 42.63 -15.41
N PRO A 24 -2.38 42.02 -14.27
CA PRO A 24 -1.04 42.15 -13.72
C PRO A 24 -0.05 41.46 -14.66
N THR A 25 0.93 42.20 -15.18
CA THR A 25 2.05 41.62 -15.94
C THR A 25 2.88 40.75 -14.99
N VAL A 26 2.86 39.44 -15.21
CA VAL A 26 3.37 38.44 -14.25
C VAL A 26 4.90 38.42 -14.19
N GLY A 27 5.46 39.24 -13.32
CA GLY A 27 6.81 39.09 -12.76
C GLY A 27 6.75 38.31 -11.44
N ALA A 28 6.26 37.07 -11.48
CA ALA A 28 6.16 36.23 -10.28
C ALA A 28 7.42 35.39 -10.10
N ASP A 29 8.22 35.70 -9.08
CA ASP A 29 9.18 34.74 -8.53
C ASP A 29 8.42 33.51 -8.04
N LYS A 30 8.49 32.43 -8.80
CA LYS A 30 7.96 31.13 -8.36
C LYS A 30 8.84 30.64 -7.23
N MET A 31 8.24 30.35 -6.07
CA MET A 31 8.93 29.76 -4.92
C MET A 31 9.76 28.55 -5.38
N LYS A 32 11.08 28.61 -5.13
CA LYS A 32 12.04 27.62 -5.62
C LYS A 32 11.99 26.37 -4.74
N VAL A 33 11.08 25.46 -5.09
CA VAL A 33 10.81 24.24 -4.30
C VAL A 33 12.08 23.41 -4.07
N THR A 34 12.33 23.07 -2.80
CA THR A 34 13.44 22.21 -2.36
C THR A 34 12.96 20.79 -2.02
N PHE A 35 13.80 19.80 -2.25
CA PHE A 35 13.50 18.40 -1.90
C PHE A 35 14.64 17.72 -1.15
N CYS A 36 14.28 16.82 -0.24
CA CYS A 36 15.21 15.92 0.44
C CYS A 36 14.86 14.46 0.12
N THR A 37 15.85 13.56 0.09
CA THR A 37 15.60 12.12 0.04
C THR A 37 16.74 11.31 0.65
N ASP A 38 16.38 10.32 1.47
CA ASP A 38 17.32 9.31 1.99
C ASP A 38 17.68 8.23 0.93
N MET A 39 17.10 8.31 -0.28
CA MET A 39 17.19 7.27 -1.30
C MET A 39 17.72 7.79 -2.63
N ASP A 40 19.02 7.60 -2.86
CA ASP A 40 19.59 7.65 -4.21
C ASP A 40 18.93 6.57 -5.09
N LYS A 41 17.90 6.98 -5.83
CA LYS A 41 17.23 6.19 -6.86
C LYS A 41 16.87 7.15 -7.98
N SER A 42 17.41 6.92 -9.17
CA SER A 42 17.20 7.80 -10.33
C SER A 42 15.73 8.06 -10.67
N VAL A 43 14.80 7.13 -10.40
CA VAL A 43 13.34 7.35 -10.60
C VAL A 43 12.70 8.35 -9.62
N ILE A 44 13.38 8.68 -8.52
CA ILE A 44 13.03 9.74 -7.56
C ILE A 44 13.68 11.04 -8.02
N VAL A 45 15.03 11.06 -8.04
CA VAL A 45 15.85 12.27 -8.28
C VAL A 45 15.48 12.95 -9.61
N TYR A 46 15.48 12.20 -10.73
CA TYR A 46 15.09 12.71 -12.04
C TYR A 46 13.62 13.19 -12.11
N ASN A 47 12.75 12.69 -11.23
CA ASN A 47 11.36 13.16 -11.15
C ASN A 47 11.22 14.53 -10.48
N PHE A 48 12.18 14.92 -9.64
CA PHE A 48 12.21 16.20 -8.95
C PHE A 48 13.07 17.23 -9.70
N GLU A 49 14.25 16.84 -10.19
CA GLU A 49 15.11 17.68 -11.02
C GLU A 49 14.38 18.21 -12.28
N LYS A 50 13.64 17.33 -12.99
CA LYS A 50 12.86 17.74 -14.17
C LYS A 50 11.75 18.76 -13.88
N ARG A 51 11.37 18.93 -12.60
CA ARG A 51 10.39 19.93 -12.12
C ARG A 51 11.07 21.25 -11.74
N GLY A 52 12.38 21.36 -11.90
CA GLY A 52 13.19 22.52 -11.48
C GLY A 52 13.48 22.56 -9.99
N TRP A 53 13.15 21.49 -9.24
CA TRP A 53 13.38 21.43 -7.79
C TRP A 53 14.86 21.25 -7.48
N THR A 54 15.33 21.82 -6.37
CA THR A 54 16.72 21.70 -5.91
C THR A 54 16.83 20.70 -4.77
N GLN A 55 17.80 19.79 -4.83
CA GLN A 55 18.08 18.86 -3.73
C GLN A 55 18.76 19.58 -2.57
N VAL A 56 18.32 19.29 -1.34
CA VAL A 56 18.88 19.78 -0.08
C VAL A 56 19.06 18.61 0.92
N GLY A 57 19.77 18.84 2.02
CA GLY A 57 19.94 17.88 3.10
C GLY A 57 18.72 17.76 4.03
N PRO A 58 18.75 16.83 5.00
CA PRO A 58 17.66 16.64 5.95
C PRO A 58 17.57 17.74 7.02
N GLU A 59 18.69 18.44 7.28
CA GLU A 59 18.80 19.55 8.24
C GLU A 59 18.53 20.93 7.59
N ASP A 60 18.38 20.98 6.27
CA ASP A 60 18.08 22.20 5.49
C ASP A 60 16.56 22.46 5.41
N ASP A 61 16.15 23.64 4.91
CA ASP A 61 14.74 23.92 4.59
C ASP A 61 14.30 23.15 3.32
N TRP A 62 13.78 21.94 3.53
CA TRP A 62 13.13 21.10 2.52
C TRP A 62 11.62 21.36 2.48
N ASN A 63 11.03 21.42 1.28
CA ASN A 63 9.57 21.45 1.10
C ASN A 63 9.01 20.04 0.86
N PHE A 64 9.76 19.15 0.19
CA PHE A 64 9.30 17.81 -0.15
C PHE A 64 10.31 16.72 0.24
N TYR A 65 9.99 15.90 1.24
CA TYR A 65 10.88 14.82 1.71
C TYR A 65 10.37 13.45 1.23
N TRP A 66 11.09 12.85 0.27
CA TRP A 66 10.95 11.43 -0.03
C TRP A 66 11.84 10.61 0.91
N ALA A 67 11.36 10.41 2.13
CA ALA A 67 12.09 9.77 3.22
C ALA A 67 12.10 8.24 3.13
N VAL A 68 12.94 7.59 3.95
CA VAL A 68 12.72 6.21 4.41
C VAL A 68 11.88 6.18 5.69
N THR A 69 11.30 5.01 5.99
CA THR A 69 10.46 4.79 7.18
C THR A 69 11.16 5.05 8.52
N GLN A 70 12.50 5.09 8.56
CA GLN A 70 13.25 5.44 9.76
C GLN A 70 13.35 6.96 9.95
N SER A 71 13.73 7.73 8.93
CA SER A 71 13.81 9.20 9.00
C SER A 71 12.44 9.82 9.31
N CYS A 72 11.36 9.29 8.72
CA CYS A 72 9.98 9.64 9.11
C CYS A 72 9.71 9.41 10.62
N ARG A 73 10.16 8.29 11.21
CA ARG A 73 9.99 8.06 12.66
C ARG A 73 10.79 9.01 13.52
N THR A 74 11.96 9.47 13.05
CA THR A 74 12.74 10.51 13.74
C THR A 74 11.99 11.85 13.71
N ILE A 75 11.52 12.29 12.54
CA ILE A 75 10.77 13.54 12.34
C ILE A 75 9.51 13.61 13.20
N PHE A 76 8.79 12.48 13.35
CA PHE A 76 7.61 12.38 14.22
C PHE A 76 7.93 11.88 15.65
N SER A 77 9.20 11.78 16.06
CA SER A 77 9.55 11.43 17.44
C SER A 77 9.36 12.65 18.35
N VAL A 78 8.60 12.47 19.43
CA VAL A 78 8.36 13.48 20.48
C VAL A 78 9.69 14.00 21.07
N GLU A 79 10.73 13.16 21.06
CA GLU A 79 12.08 13.49 21.55
C GLU A 79 12.77 14.60 20.73
N THR A 80 12.42 14.77 19.45
CA THR A 80 13.01 15.83 18.61
C THR A 80 12.33 17.18 18.80
N GLY A 81 11.09 17.19 19.25
CA GLY A 81 10.24 18.39 19.29
C GLY A 81 9.92 19.00 17.91
N TYR A 82 10.33 18.36 16.80
CA TYR A 82 10.20 18.93 15.45
C TYR A 82 8.75 19.17 15.05
N ARG A 83 8.52 20.25 14.31
CA ARG A 83 7.20 20.62 13.76
C ARG A 83 7.40 21.00 12.31
N MET A 84 6.67 20.33 11.43
CA MET A 84 6.67 20.69 10.01
C MET A 84 5.92 22.01 9.78
N GLY A 85 6.33 22.74 8.75
CA GLY A 85 5.65 23.93 8.26
C GLY A 85 4.56 23.63 7.23
N ASP A 86 3.63 24.56 7.04
CA ASP A 86 2.52 24.44 6.07
C ASP A 86 2.99 24.15 4.63
N ASN A 87 4.24 24.51 4.30
CA ASN A 87 4.92 24.30 3.02
C ASN A 87 5.69 22.96 2.93
N GLN A 88 5.47 22.02 3.84
CA GLN A 88 6.20 20.75 3.90
C GLN A 88 5.32 19.53 3.64
N THR A 89 5.90 18.47 3.05
CA THR A 89 5.19 17.21 2.75
C THR A 89 6.14 16.01 2.76
N ILE A 90 5.68 14.88 3.32
CA ILE A 90 6.47 13.65 3.54
C ILE A 90 5.71 12.38 3.10
N ASN A 91 6.46 11.40 2.58
CA ASN A 91 5.97 10.19 1.90
C ASN A 91 5.57 8.99 2.79
N HIS A 92 5.41 9.18 4.10
CA HIS A 92 5.04 8.12 5.05
C HIS A 92 4.11 8.63 6.16
N PHE A 93 3.15 7.82 6.60
CA PHE A 93 2.41 8.05 7.86
C PHE A 93 3.23 7.53 9.07
N PRO A 94 3.16 8.15 10.26
CA PRO A 94 4.05 7.80 11.39
C PRO A 94 3.92 6.34 11.84
N ASN A 95 2.69 5.82 11.87
CA ASN A 95 2.37 4.45 12.27
C ASN A 95 1.87 3.55 11.12
N HIS A 96 2.36 3.78 9.90
CA HIS A 96 2.16 2.93 8.69
C HIS A 96 2.30 1.41 8.93
N TYR A 97 3.01 1.02 9.98
CA TYR A 97 3.16 -0.36 10.42
C TYR A 97 1.84 -1.01 10.89
N GLU A 98 0.79 -0.25 11.25
CA GLU A 98 -0.54 -0.81 11.57
C GLU A 98 -1.23 -1.47 10.36
N LEU A 99 -0.89 -1.05 9.13
CA LEU A 99 -1.34 -1.67 7.88
C LEU A 99 -0.34 -2.71 7.36
N THR A 100 0.96 -2.45 7.51
CA THR A 100 2.02 -3.20 6.81
C THR A 100 2.66 -4.32 7.63
N ARG A 101 2.58 -4.28 8.97
CA ARG A 101 2.89 -5.46 9.80
C ARG A 101 1.74 -6.44 9.77
N LYS A 102 2.06 -7.70 9.44
CA LYS A 102 1.11 -8.80 9.31
C LYS A 102 0.32 -9.09 10.59
N ASP A 103 0.93 -8.90 11.76
CA ASP A 103 0.25 -9.08 13.05
C ASP A 103 -0.75 -7.97 13.39
N LEU A 104 -0.42 -6.72 13.01
CA LEU A 104 -1.28 -5.57 13.23
C LEU A 104 -2.43 -5.52 12.20
N LEU A 105 -2.15 -5.79 10.92
CA LEU A 105 -3.17 -5.94 9.87
C LEU A 105 -4.27 -6.95 10.26
N VAL A 106 -3.86 -8.13 10.73
CA VAL A 106 -4.78 -9.18 11.21
C VAL A 106 -5.56 -8.74 12.44
N LYS A 107 -4.91 -8.07 13.40
CA LYS A 107 -5.56 -7.51 14.61
C LYS A 107 -6.61 -6.45 14.23
N ASN A 108 -6.26 -5.54 13.31
CA ASN A 108 -7.09 -4.44 12.85
C ASN A 108 -8.32 -4.95 12.07
N ILE A 109 -8.17 -5.94 11.19
CA ILE A 109 -9.31 -6.57 10.50
C ILE A 109 -10.18 -7.42 11.45
N LYS A 110 -9.58 -8.06 12.47
CA LYS A 110 -10.35 -8.75 13.54
C LYS A 110 -11.12 -7.78 14.45
N ARG A 111 -10.65 -6.54 14.63
CA ARG A 111 -11.42 -5.45 15.26
C ARG A 111 -12.56 -5.02 14.34
N TYR A 112 -12.24 -4.61 13.11
CA TYR A 112 -13.19 -4.07 12.14
C TYR A 112 -14.41 -4.98 11.90
N ARG A 113 -14.18 -6.29 11.74
CA ARG A 113 -15.27 -7.29 11.63
C ARG A 113 -16.20 -7.28 12.86
N LYS A 114 -15.67 -7.13 14.08
CA LYS A 114 -16.47 -7.08 15.33
C LYS A 114 -17.21 -5.76 15.54
N ASP A 115 -16.68 -4.66 15.03
CA ASP A 115 -17.35 -3.37 15.11
C ASP A 115 -18.53 -3.35 14.12
N LEU A 116 -18.34 -3.86 12.90
CA LEU A 116 -19.42 -4.12 11.94
C LEU A 116 -20.48 -5.12 12.47
N GLU A 117 -20.09 -6.15 13.24
CA GLU A 117 -21.03 -7.04 13.94
C GLU A 117 -21.88 -6.27 14.97
N ARG A 118 -21.30 -5.31 15.70
CA ARG A 118 -22.00 -4.48 16.69
C ARG A 118 -22.94 -3.47 16.03
N GLU A 119 -22.56 -2.97 14.87
CA GLU A 119 -23.33 -2.04 14.03
C GLU A 119 -24.45 -2.74 13.24
N GLY A 120 -24.54 -4.07 13.27
CA GLY A 120 -25.54 -4.84 12.51
C GLY A 120 -25.32 -4.79 10.99
N SER A 121 -24.09 -4.49 10.53
CA SER A 121 -23.79 -4.32 9.12
C SER A 121 -23.86 -5.64 8.35
N PRO A 122 -24.53 -5.72 7.18
CA PRO A 122 -24.52 -6.91 6.32
C PRO A 122 -23.11 -7.39 5.93
N LEU A 123 -22.12 -6.48 5.90
CA LEU A 123 -20.71 -6.80 5.65
C LEU A 123 -20.13 -7.78 6.69
N ALA A 124 -20.72 -7.86 7.88
CA ALA A 124 -20.35 -8.76 8.95
C ALA A 124 -21.02 -10.15 8.88
N GLU A 125 -21.81 -10.45 7.83
CA GLU A 125 -22.46 -11.76 7.66
C GLU A 125 -21.46 -12.92 7.80
N ARG A 126 -21.81 -13.93 8.59
CA ARG A 126 -20.96 -15.07 8.91
C ARG A 126 -21.24 -16.23 7.94
N GLY A 127 -20.20 -16.69 7.25
CA GLY A 127 -20.28 -17.85 6.35
C GLY A 127 -20.07 -19.19 7.07
N ASP A 128 -20.18 -20.30 6.32
CA ASP A 128 -20.16 -21.68 6.85
C ASP A 128 -18.89 -22.04 7.64
N GLY A 129 -18.93 -21.87 8.96
CA GLY A 129 -17.90 -22.31 9.89
C GLY A 129 -17.33 -21.19 10.77
N PRO A 130 -16.92 -21.51 12.00
CA PRO A 130 -16.70 -20.52 13.05
C PRO A 130 -15.54 -19.57 12.74
N GLY A 131 -15.84 -18.27 12.63
CA GLY A 131 -14.87 -17.21 12.35
C GLY A 131 -14.69 -16.87 10.86
N LYS A 132 -15.46 -17.50 9.96
CA LYS A 132 -15.59 -17.05 8.57
C LYS A 132 -16.59 -15.89 8.45
N TYR A 133 -16.37 -15.04 7.46
CA TYR A 133 -17.25 -13.93 7.07
C TYR A 133 -17.50 -14.03 5.57
N LEU A 134 -18.72 -13.78 5.10
CA LEU A 134 -19.07 -13.91 3.69
C LEU A 134 -18.32 -12.87 2.83
N HIS A 135 -18.35 -11.61 3.26
CA HIS A 135 -17.79 -10.48 2.50
C HIS A 135 -16.36 -10.08 2.90
N LEU A 136 -15.91 -10.47 4.10
CA LEU A 136 -14.63 -9.99 4.68
C LEU A 136 -13.55 -11.07 4.80
N ASP A 137 -13.76 -12.29 4.28
CA ASP A 137 -12.78 -13.38 4.26
C ASP A 137 -11.74 -13.25 3.12
N PHE A 138 -11.02 -12.13 3.06
CA PHE A 138 -10.00 -11.87 2.02
C PHE A 138 -8.54 -11.97 2.50
N ILE A 139 -8.29 -12.26 3.78
CA ILE A 139 -6.96 -12.62 4.29
C ILE A 139 -6.94 -14.12 4.59
N PRO A 140 -5.94 -14.90 4.11
CA PRO A 140 -5.86 -16.33 4.40
C PRO A 140 -5.81 -16.58 5.91
N VAL A 141 -6.67 -17.47 6.41
CA VAL A 141 -6.96 -17.64 7.84
C VAL A 141 -5.69 -17.67 8.70
N THR A 142 -5.56 -16.71 9.62
CA THR A 142 -4.43 -16.61 10.56
C THR A 142 -4.83 -17.03 11.98
N PHE A 143 -4.40 -18.24 12.38
CA PHE A 143 -4.48 -18.70 13.77
C PHE A 143 -3.31 -18.15 14.60
N VAL A 144 -3.42 -18.12 15.92
CA VAL A 144 -2.24 -18.02 16.82
C VAL A 144 -2.23 -19.29 17.65
N LEU A 145 -1.28 -20.19 17.37
CA LEU A 145 -1.30 -21.54 17.93
C LEU A 145 -0.21 -21.71 19.00
N PRO A 146 -0.55 -22.21 20.20
CA PRO A 146 0.43 -22.88 21.05
C PRO A 146 0.88 -24.19 20.35
N ALA A 147 2.04 -24.73 20.77
CA ALA A 147 2.77 -25.80 20.07
C ALA A 147 2.06 -27.19 20.00
N GLU A 148 0.79 -27.27 20.35
CA GLU A 148 0.03 -28.51 20.53
C GLU A 148 -0.60 -29.01 19.23
N GLU A 149 -1.00 -28.13 18.31
CA GLU A 149 -1.75 -28.51 17.09
C GLU A 149 -0.92 -29.40 16.14
N TYR A 150 0.40 -29.27 16.15
CA TYR A 150 1.29 -30.18 15.41
C TYR A 150 1.03 -31.65 15.77
N ARG A 151 0.70 -31.95 17.04
CA ARG A 151 0.44 -33.35 17.47
C ARG A 151 -0.76 -33.98 16.75
N LYS A 152 -1.67 -33.17 16.20
CA LYS A 152 -2.88 -33.64 15.48
C LYS A 152 -2.65 -33.89 13.98
N SER A 153 -1.57 -33.38 13.38
CA SER A 153 -1.27 -33.59 11.95
C SER A 153 0.24 -33.45 11.67
N PRO A 154 1.07 -34.44 12.06
CA PRO A 154 2.53 -34.34 11.96
C PRO A 154 3.09 -34.39 10.52
N GLN A 155 2.23 -34.61 9.51
CA GLN A 155 2.58 -34.62 8.08
C GLN A 155 2.31 -33.29 7.36
N SER A 156 1.66 -32.31 8.01
CA SER A 156 1.46 -30.98 7.41
C SER A 156 2.81 -30.30 7.15
N THR A 157 2.95 -29.64 6.00
CA THR A 157 4.05 -28.69 5.74
C THR A 157 3.64 -27.28 6.16
N TRP A 158 4.62 -26.48 6.61
CA TRP A 158 4.39 -25.18 7.24
C TRP A 158 5.41 -24.14 6.75
N ILE A 159 4.99 -22.90 6.46
CA ILE A 159 5.90 -21.81 6.03
C ILE A 159 6.12 -20.83 7.18
N MET A 160 7.33 -20.75 7.71
CA MET A 160 7.75 -19.69 8.64
C MET A 160 8.13 -18.43 7.86
N LYS A 161 7.72 -17.25 8.36
CA LYS A 161 8.04 -15.91 7.84
C LYS A 161 8.25 -14.94 9.02
N PRO A 162 9.21 -14.01 9.00
CA PRO A 162 9.35 -13.02 10.09
C PRO A 162 8.26 -11.95 10.02
N CYS A 163 7.80 -11.40 11.15
CA CYS A 163 6.76 -10.35 11.18
C CYS A 163 7.20 -9.02 10.55
N GLY A 164 8.52 -8.73 10.59
CA GLY A 164 9.09 -7.43 10.20
C GLY A 164 10.12 -7.47 9.07
N LYS A 165 10.31 -8.62 8.39
CA LYS A 165 11.20 -8.74 7.21
C LYS A 165 10.39 -8.88 5.93
N SER A 166 10.89 -8.27 4.86
CA SER A 166 10.30 -8.29 3.52
C SER A 166 11.20 -9.07 2.55
N GLN A 167 10.92 -9.02 1.25
CA GLN A 167 11.74 -9.64 0.19
C GLN A 167 11.96 -11.17 0.30
N GLY A 168 11.16 -11.87 1.12
CA GLY A 168 11.36 -13.30 1.39
C GLY A 168 12.48 -13.62 2.38
N ALA A 169 13.15 -12.62 2.95
CA ALA A 169 14.24 -12.84 3.90
C ALA A 169 13.75 -13.52 5.19
N GLY A 170 14.43 -14.60 5.60
CA GLY A 170 14.05 -15.38 6.79
C GLY A 170 12.79 -16.24 6.61
N ILE A 171 12.31 -16.45 5.38
CA ILE A 171 11.27 -17.45 5.10
C ILE A 171 11.90 -18.84 5.04
N PHE A 172 11.28 -19.84 5.68
CA PHE A 172 11.70 -21.24 5.59
C PHE A 172 10.52 -22.21 5.74
N LEU A 173 10.63 -23.38 5.11
CA LEU A 173 9.61 -24.44 5.20
C LEU A 173 9.98 -25.46 6.28
N ILE A 174 8.95 -25.93 6.99
CA ILE A 174 9.03 -26.97 8.02
C ILE A 174 8.06 -28.08 7.66
N ASN A 175 8.58 -29.29 7.50
CA ASN A 175 7.84 -30.53 7.30
C ASN A 175 7.89 -31.46 8.54
N LYS A 176 8.65 -31.12 9.59
CA LYS A 176 8.79 -31.92 10.83
C LYS A 176 9.04 -31.04 12.07
N LEU A 177 8.33 -31.28 13.19
CA LEU A 177 8.51 -30.52 14.45
C LEU A 177 9.92 -30.65 15.05
N SER A 178 10.70 -31.67 14.67
CA SER A 178 12.12 -31.76 15.02
C SER A 178 12.94 -30.58 14.46
N LYS A 179 12.67 -30.12 13.22
CA LYS A 179 13.25 -28.89 12.66
C LYS A 179 12.87 -27.67 13.54
N LEU A 180 11.59 -27.53 13.91
CA LEU A 180 11.10 -26.41 14.74
C LEU A 180 11.67 -26.42 16.17
N LYS A 181 11.76 -27.59 16.81
CA LYS A 181 12.36 -27.75 18.16
C LYS A 181 13.86 -27.48 18.16
N LYS A 182 14.57 -27.85 17.08
CA LYS A 182 15.99 -27.52 16.89
C LYS A 182 16.14 -25.99 16.77
N TRP A 183 15.43 -25.37 15.83
CA TRP A 183 15.44 -23.91 15.63
C TRP A 183 15.06 -23.14 16.91
N SER A 184 14.02 -23.57 17.63
CA SER A 184 13.59 -22.92 18.88
C SER A 184 14.57 -23.11 20.06
N ARG A 185 15.48 -24.09 20.01
CA ARG A 185 16.61 -24.20 20.96
C ARG A 185 17.76 -23.29 20.52
N GLU A 186 18.08 -23.27 19.22
CA GLU A 186 19.13 -22.41 18.64
C GLU A 186 18.82 -20.92 18.85
N ALA A 187 17.56 -20.52 18.64
CA ALA A 187 17.06 -19.16 18.89
C ALA A 187 16.97 -18.77 20.38
N ARG A 188 17.20 -19.71 21.31
CA ARG A 188 17.28 -19.47 22.77
C ARG A 188 18.70 -19.49 23.30
N ASN A 189 19.70 -19.73 22.45
CA ASN A 189 21.08 -19.88 22.89
C ASN A 189 21.69 -18.49 23.22
N PRO A 190 22.15 -18.20 24.47
CA PRO A 190 22.54 -16.85 24.88
C PRO A 190 23.64 -16.20 24.05
N PHE A 191 24.50 -17.01 23.42
CA PHE A 191 25.60 -16.56 22.55
C PHE A 191 25.16 -16.11 21.14
N ASN A 192 23.86 -16.11 20.81
CA ASN A 192 23.36 -15.61 19.53
C ASN A 192 22.28 -14.52 19.72
N PRO A 193 22.66 -13.28 20.09
CA PRO A 193 21.72 -12.21 20.47
C PRO A 193 20.83 -11.73 19.32
N ASN A 194 21.09 -12.13 18.07
CA ASN A 194 20.34 -11.68 16.90
C ASN A 194 19.00 -12.40 16.67
N LEU A 195 18.76 -13.58 17.27
CA LEU A 195 17.49 -14.32 17.07
C LEU A 195 16.41 -14.02 18.13
N THR A 196 16.78 -13.59 19.33
CA THR A 196 15.86 -13.58 20.50
C THR A 196 14.75 -12.52 20.47
N LYS A 197 14.84 -11.51 19.59
CA LYS A 197 13.86 -10.42 19.46
C LYS A 197 12.90 -10.53 18.27
N GLU A 198 13.07 -11.51 17.38
CA GLU A 198 12.27 -11.59 16.16
C GLU A 198 10.97 -12.37 16.37
N SER A 199 9.83 -11.71 16.14
CA SER A 199 8.53 -12.39 16.06
C SER A 199 8.39 -13.09 14.70
N TYR A 200 7.95 -14.35 14.71
CA TYR A 200 7.74 -15.17 13.51
C TYR A 200 6.28 -15.58 13.34
N VAL A 201 5.87 -15.72 12.09
CA VAL A 201 4.57 -16.16 11.59
C VAL A 201 4.79 -17.48 10.86
N ILE A 202 4.18 -18.55 11.35
CA ILE A 202 4.10 -19.84 10.65
C ILE A 202 2.95 -19.77 9.60
N SER A 203 2.74 -20.85 8.87
CA SER A 203 1.63 -21.06 7.94
C SER A 203 1.32 -22.55 7.89
N ARG A 204 0.09 -22.99 7.62
CA ARG A 204 -0.30 -24.41 7.67
C ARG A 204 -0.88 -24.91 6.34
N TYR A 205 -0.48 -26.13 5.94
CA TYR A 205 -1.18 -26.95 4.94
C TYR A 205 -2.30 -27.82 5.57
N GLN A 206 -3.43 -27.93 4.85
CA GLN A 206 -4.58 -28.81 5.12
C GLN A 206 -5.59 -28.36 6.21
N SER A 207 -6.49 -29.27 6.61
CA SER A 207 -7.91 -28.99 6.89
C SER A 207 -8.28 -28.53 8.32
N LEU A 208 -9.53 -28.06 8.44
CA LEU A 208 -10.11 -27.42 9.63
C LEU A 208 -10.22 -28.36 10.84
N ILE A 209 -9.95 -27.82 12.03
CA ILE A 209 -10.73 -27.97 13.28
C ILE A 209 -10.26 -26.86 14.24
N GLN A 210 -11.11 -26.41 15.16
CA GLN A 210 -10.88 -25.22 15.99
C GLN A 210 -10.94 -25.56 17.49
N LEU A 211 -9.98 -25.08 18.27
CA LEU A 211 -10.09 -24.94 19.73
C LEU A 211 -9.11 -23.87 20.23
N GLN A 212 -9.41 -23.20 21.35
CA GLN A 212 -8.63 -22.05 21.83
C GLN A 212 -8.42 -22.06 23.35
N TYR A 213 -7.15 -21.99 23.78
CA TYR A 213 -6.74 -21.56 25.13
C TYR A 213 -5.42 -20.75 25.08
N ARG A 214 -5.16 -19.96 26.12
CA ARG A 214 -4.06 -18.96 26.18
C ARG A 214 -2.81 -19.53 26.85
N ILE A 215 -1.65 -19.41 26.21
CA ILE A 215 -0.33 -19.42 26.85
C ILE A 215 0.48 -18.25 26.27
N ASN A 216 1.28 -17.56 27.10
CA ASN A 216 2.02 -16.36 26.72
C ASN A 216 3.36 -16.67 26.00
N THR A 217 3.90 -15.63 25.35
CA THR A 217 5.32 -15.53 24.95
C THR A 217 5.81 -16.56 23.91
N ILE A 218 5.15 -16.62 22.76
CA ILE A 218 5.61 -16.07 21.45
C ILE A 218 4.36 -15.96 20.56
N SER A 219 4.11 -14.83 19.92
CA SER A 219 2.89 -14.59 19.12
C SER A 219 2.99 -15.18 17.70
N ILE A 220 2.99 -16.52 17.61
CA ILE A 220 3.10 -17.23 16.33
C ILE A 220 1.77 -17.23 15.57
N LEU A 221 1.60 -16.26 14.67
CA LEU A 221 0.53 -16.29 13.67
C LEU A 221 0.71 -17.48 12.70
N HIS A 222 -0.36 -17.95 12.07
CA HIS A 222 -0.37 -19.13 11.21
C HIS A 222 -1.26 -18.90 9.98
N TYR A 223 -0.72 -18.38 8.88
CA TYR A 223 -1.47 -18.22 7.62
C TYR A 223 -1.91 -19.56 7.04
N ARG A 224 -3.11 -19.68 6.49
CA ARG A 224 -3.42 -20.78 5.58
C ARG A 224 -2.64 -20.62 4.28
N TYR A 225 -1.96 -21.67 3.82
CA TYR A 225 -1.39 -21.66 2.48
C TYR A 225 -2.52 -21.69 1.42
N ILE A 226 -2.30 -21.10 0.25
CA ILE A 226 -3.26 -21.13 -0.86
C ILE A 226 -2.87 -22.32 -1.73
N ASP A 227 -3.43 -23.48 -1.37
CA ASP A 227 -3.08 -24.79 -1.95
C ASP A 227 -3.25 -24.82 -3.48
N ASN A 228 -4.28 -24.12 -3.97
CA ASN A 228 -4.69 -24.04 -5.38
C ASN A 228 -4.64 -22.58 -5.90
N PRO A 229 -3.46 -22.01 -6.17
CA PRO A 229 -3.36 -20.69 -6.79
C PRO A 229 -3.85 -20.74 -8.25
N LEU A 230 -4.22 -19.59 -8.81
CA LEU A 230 -4.36 -19.43 -10.24
C LEU A 230 -2.98 -19.59 -10.91
N LEU A 231 -2.90 -20.40 -11.96
CA LEU A 231 -1.68 -20.65 -12.73
C LEU A 231 -1.82 -20.10 -14.15
N ILE A 232 -0.72 -19.59 -14.71
CA ILE A 232 -0.60 -19.25 -16.13
C ILE A 232 0.66 -19.94 -16.65
N GLY A 233 0.55 -20.69 -17.75
CA GLY A 233 1.63 -21.58 -18.24
C GLY A 233 2.06 -22.66 -17.23
N GLY A 234 1.20 -22.99 -16.25
CA GLY A 234 1.53 -23.86 -15.12
C GLY A 234 2.42 -23.21 -14.05
N LYS A 235 2.77 -21.93 -14.16
CA LYS A 235 3.59 -21.20 -13.17
C LYS A 235 2.71 -20.38 -12.23
N LYS A 236 3.07 -20.38 -10.94
CA LYS A 236 2.41 -19.61 -9.87
C LYS A 236 2.84 -18.14 -9.94
N PHE A 237 1.94 -17.23 -9.56
CA PHE A 237 2.24 -15.81 -9.45
C PHE A 237 1.51 -15.11 -8.29
N ASP A 238 1.98 -13.90 -7.97
CA ASP A 238 1.25 -12.91 -7.17
C ASP A 238 1.16 -11.59 -7.95
N LEU A 239 0.25 -10.70 -7.58
CA LEU A 239 0.08 -9.37 -8.14
C LEU A 239 0.68 -8.33 -7.18
N ARG A 240 1.62 -7.52 -7.69
CA ARG A 240 2.01 -6.25 -7.09
C ARG A 240 1.14 -5.13 -7.68
N LEU A 241 0.33 -4.53 -6.82
CA LEU A 241 -0.42 -3.30 -7.07
C LEU A 241 0.15 -2.13 -6.25
N TYR A 242 -0.11 -0.91 -6.68
CA TYR A 242 0.32 0.31 -5.98
C TYR A 242 -0.90 1.14 -5.60
N VAL A 243 -0.99 1.52 -4.32
CA VAL A 243 -2.12 2.27 -3.76
C VAL A 243 -1.57 3.49 -3.05
N LEU A 244 -1.97 4.69 -3.49
CA LEU A 244 -1.61 5.96 -2.87
C LEU A 244 -2.71 6.36 -1.89
N ILE A 245 -2.35 6.60 -0.63
CA ILE A 245 -3.23 7.16 0.40
C ILE A 245 -2.80 8.59 0.65
N THR A 246 -3.73 9.53 0.50
CA THR A 246 -3.47 10.97 0.71
C THR A 246 -3.99 11.47 2.05
N SER A 247 -4.92 10.73 2.66
CA SER A 247 -5.46 10.94 4.00
C SER A 247 -6.15 9.66 4.50
N PHE A 248 -6.11 9.42 5.80
CA PHE A 248 -6.88 8.40 6.52
C PHE A 248 -8.07 8.98 7.29
N ARG A 249 -8.17 10.32 7.44
CA ARG A 249 -9.31 11.01 8.09
C ARG A 249 -9.58 12.36 7.40
N PRO A 250 -10.54 12.45 6.46
CA PRO A 250 -11.30 11.34 5.85
C PRO A 250 -10.41 10.38 5.06
N LEU A 251 -10.83 9.13 4.87
CA LEU A 251 -10.07 8.16 4.08
C LEU A 251 -10.14 8.47 2.57
N LYS A 252 -8.99 8.81 1.97
CA LYS A 252 -8.83 9.10 0.54
C LYS A 252 -7.71 8.23 -0.06
N ALA A 253 -8.08 7.40 -1.03
CA ALA A 253 -7.26 6.34 -1.59
C ALA A 253 -7.35 6.27 -3.12
N TYR A 254 -6.22 6.03 -3.78
CA TYR A 254 -6.09 5.98 -5.23
C TYR A 254 -5.36 4.70 -5.67
N LEU A 255 -5.93 3.96 -6.63
CA LEU A 255 -5.32 2.77 -7.22
C LEU A 255 -4.51 3.16 -8.46
N PHE A 256 -3.26 2.72 -8.56
CA PHE A 256 -2.46 2.91 -9.76
C PHE A 256 -2.83 1.86 -10.82
N LYS A 257 -3.24 2.31 -12.01
CA LYS A 257 -3.60 1.46 -13.17
C LYS A 257 -2.47 0.53 -13.59
N LEU A 258 -1.21 0.89 -13.32
CA LEU A 258 -0.05 0.07 -13.68
C LEU A 258 0.38 -0.81 -12.50
N GLY A 259 0.40 -2.12 -12.72
CA GLY A 259 0.91 -3.11 -11.77
C GLY A 259 1.55 -4.27 -12.52
N PHE A 260 2.10 -5.23 -11.79
CA PHE A 260 2.69 -6.42 -12.40
C PHE A 260 2.49 -7.69 -11.58
N CYS A 261 2.26 -8.79 -12.29
CA CYS A 261 2.42 -10.12 -11.74
C CYS A 261 3.91 -10.42 -11.56
N ARG A 262 4.28 -11.12 -10.48
CA ARG A 262 5.59 -11.77 -10.31
C ARG A 262 5.40 -13.28 -10.38
N PHE A 263 6.06 -13.94 -11.34
CA PHE A 263 6.01 -15.38 -11.48
C PHE A 263 7.13 -16.08 -10.71
N CYS A 264 6.87 -17.32 -10.29
CA CYS A 264 7.92 -18.29 -10.02
C CYS A 264 8.64 -18.67 -11.33
N THR A 265 9.95 -18.91 -11.29
CA THR A 265 10.71 -19.45 -12.42
C THR A 265 10.27 -20.88 -12.74
N VAL A 266 10.09 -21.72 -11.73
CA VAL A 266 9.70 -23.13 -11.88
C VAL A 266 8.17 -23.27 -12.06
N LYS A 267 7.73 -24.34 -12.74
CA LYS A 267 6.31 -24.75 -12.75
C LYS A 267 5.83 -25.06 -11.34
N TYR A 268 4.54 -24.88 -11.10
CA TYR A 268 3.92 -25.14 -9.81
C TYR A 268 3.62 -26.63 -9.65
N ASP A 269 4.30 -27.25 -8.69
CA ASP A 269 4.01 -28.60 -8.21
C ASP A 269 3.65 -28.57 -6.72
N THR A 270 2.91 -29.59 -6.29
CA THR A 270 2.54 -29.88 -4.90
C THR A 270 3.14 -31.21 -4.41
N SER A 271 3.96 -31.89 -5.21
CA SER A 271 4.69 -33.09 -4.80
C SER A 271 5.60 -32.83 -3.60
N ILE A 272 5.74 -33.83 -2.74
CA ILE A 272 6.41 -33.67 -1.43
C ILE A 272 7.93 -33.47 -1.59
N GLN A 273 8.50 -33.92 -2.72
CA GLN A 273 9.90 -33.73 -3.08
C GLN A 273 10.25 -32.25 -3.35
N GLU A 274 9.38 -31.50 -4.02
CA GLU A 274 9.60 -30.08 -4.38
C GLU A 274 9.29 -29.11 -3.22
N LEU A 275 8.73 -29.57 -2.09
CA LEU A 275 8.29 -28.66 -1.00
C LEU A 275 9.42 -27.91 -0.28
N ASP A 276 10.67 -28.39 -0.32
CA ASP A 276 11.83 -27.63 0.19
C ASP A 276 12.41 -26.68 -0.91
N ASN A 277 11.88 -26.68 -2.15
CA ASN A 277 12.27 -25.79 -3.26
C ASN A 277 11.58 -24.42 -3.19
N MET A 278 12.29 -23.43 -2.63
CA MET A 278 11.77 -22.05 -2.50
C MET A 278 11.38 -21.39 -3.83
N TYR A 279 11.98 -21.78 -4.96
CA TYR A 279 11.69 -21.18 -6.27
C TYR A 279 10.27 -21.51 -6.78
N VAL A 280 9.69 -22.64 -6.37
CA VAL A 280 8.30 -23.04 -6.72
C VAL A 280 7.27 -22.21 -5.93
N HIS A 281 7.63 -21.78 -4.72
CA HIS A 281 6.66 -21.25 -3.75
C HIS A 281 6.73 -19.74 -3.49
N LEU A 282 7.89 -19.09 -3.67
CA LEU A 282 8.15 -17.69 -3.33
C LEU A 282 8.44 -16.82 -4.57
N THR A 283 7.47 -16.04 -5.02
CA THR A 283 7.51 -15.13 -6.18
C THR A 283 8.40 -13.88 -6.01
N ASN A 284 9.12 -13.75 -4.90
CA ASN A 284 9.96 -12.59 -4.61
C ASN A 284 11.18 -12.53 -5.56
N VAL A 285 11.38 -11.42 -6.28
CA VAL A 285 12.47 -11.21 -7.25
C VAL A 285 13.87 -11.43 -6.64
N SER A 286 14.05 -11.13 -5.36
CA SER A 286 15.25 -11.42 -4.56
C SER A 286 15.60 -12.91 -4.50
N VAL A 287 14.61 -13.79 -4.45
CA VAL A 287 14.78 -15.24 -4.58
C VAL A 287 14.96 -15.57 -6.07
N GLN A 288 13.96 -15.24 -6.88
CA GLN A 288 13.79 -15.70 -8.27
C GLN A 288 14.95 -15.36 -9.22
N LYS A 289 15.73 -14.31 -8.94
CA LYS A 289 16.94 -13.94 -9.71
C LYS A 289 18.04 -15.02 -9.74
N HIS A 290 18.01 -15.98 -8.81
CA HIS A 290 19.05 -17.01 -8.66
C HIS A 290 18.64 -18.38 -9.25
N GLY A 291 17.49 -18.48 -9.92
CA GLY A 291 17.05 -19.70 -10.59
C GLY A 291 17.37 -19.66 -12.10
N ASP A 292 17.77 -20.80 -12.66
CA ASP A 292 18.35 -20.88 -14.02
C ASP A 292 17.39 -20.47 -15.15
N GLU A 293 16.08 -20.62 -14.96
CA GLU A 293 15.04 -20.14 -15.89
C GLU A 293 14.76 -18.61 -15.79
N TYR A 294 15.57 -17.81 -15.06
CA TYR A 294 15.33 -16.37 -14.90
C TYR A 294 15.59 -15.56 -16.18
N ASN A 295 14.56 -15.42 -17.01
CA ASN A 295 14.55 -14.51 -18.15
C ASN A 295 14.75 -13.05 -17.69
N SER A 296 15.93 -12.49 -17.97
CA SER A 296 16.33 -11.14 -17.55
C SER A 296 15.68 -10.00 -18.35
N LEU A 297 15.21 -10.25 -19.57
CA LEU A 297 14.52 -9.26 -20.43
C LEU A 297 13.14 -8.87 -19.88
N HIS A 298 12.36 -9.88 -19.44
CA HIS A 298 11.02 -9.68 -18.86
C HIS A 298 11.01 -9.78 -17.33
N GLY A 299 12.09 -10.30 -16.73
CA GLY A 299 12.32 -10.33 -15.28
C GLY A 299 11.35 -11.21 -14.49
N GLY A 300 10.69 -12.17 -15.15
CA GLY A 300 9.62 -13.01 -14.57
C GLY A 300 8.30 -12.27 -14.34
N LYS A 301 8.01 -11.20 -15.11
CA LYS A 301 6.85 -10.32 -14.89
C LYS A 301 5.89 -10.25 -16.07
N LEU A 302 4.61 -10.09 -15.76
CA LEU A 302 3.52 -9.77 -16.69
C LEU A 302 2.85 -8.48 -16.19
N SER A 303 2.45 -7.56 -17.07
CA SER A 303 1.69 -6.38 -16.65
C SER A 303 0.28 -6.77 -16.19
N VAL A 304 -0.32 -5.99 -15.29
CA VAL A 304 -1.72 -6.18 -14.89
C VAL A 304 -2.68 -5.98 -16.08
N GLN A 305 -2.32 -5.13 -17.05
CA GLN A 305 -2.99 -5.02 -18.35
C GLN A 305 -3.03 -6.37 -19.09
N ASN A 306 -1.89 -7.05 -19.19
CA ASN A 306 -1.80 -8.32 -19.93
C ASN A 306 -2.45 -9.47 -19.13
N LEU A 307 -2.40 -9.44 -17.79
CA LEU A 307 -3.20 -10.34 -16.95
C LEU A 307 -4.70 -10.14 -17.22
N ARG A 308 -5.17 -8.88 -17.25
CA ARG A 308 -6.57 -8.56 -17.54
C ARG A 308 -6.96 -9.10 -18.91
N LEU A 309 -6.21 -8.78 -19.97
CA LEU A 309 -6.48 -9.26 -21.32
C LEU A 309 -6.53 -10.80 -21.40
N TYR A 310 -5.57 -11.49 -20.77
CA TYR A 310 -5.54 -12.96 -20.69
C TYR A 310 -6.78 -13.54 -19.97
N LEU A 311 -7.24 -12.90 -18.91
CA LEU A 311 -8.44 -13.34 -18.19
C LEU A 311 -9.72 -13.02 -18.98
N GLU A 312 -9.79 -11.86 -19.64
CA GLU A 312 -10.92 -11.52 -20.50
C GLU A 312 -11.04 -12.52 -21.67
N SER A 313 -9.92 -12.97 -22.25
CA SER A 313 -9.89 -13.96 -23.33
C SER A 313 -10.10 -15.42 -22.89
N THR A 314 -9.77 -15.79 -21.64
CA THR A 314 -9.85 -17.19 -21.16
C THR A 314 -11.01 -17.47 -20.18
N ARG A 315 -11.58 -16.43 -19.58
CA ARG A 315 -12.67 -16.50 -18.58
C ARG A 315 -13.84 -15.56 -18.89
N GLY A 316 -13.71 -14.67 -19.86
CA GLY A 316 -14.72 -13.70 -20.24
C GLY A 316 -14.61 -12.38 -19.47
N LYS A 317 -15.14 -11.32 -20.08
CA LYS A 317 -15.04 -9.94 -19.58
C LYS A 317 -15.67 -9.76 -18.19
N ALA A 318 -16.94 -10.09 -18.02
CA ALA A 318 -17.67 -9.87 -16.77
C ALA A 318 -17.07 -10.63 -15.56
N VAL A 319 -16.51 -11.83 -15.78
CA VAL A 319 -15.81 -12.61 -14.74
C VAL A 319 -14.52 -11.90 -14.31
N THR A 320 -13.79 -11.34 -15.27
CA THR A 320 -12.55 -10.59 -15.03
C THR A 320 -12.83 -9.27 -14.32
N GLU A 321 -13.86 -8.53 -14.73
CA GLU A 321 -14.28 -7.29 -14.08
C GLU A 321 -14.74 -7.54 -12.64
N LYS A 322 -15.48 -8.63 -12.38
CA LYS A 322 -15.83 -9.05 -11.01
C LYS A 322 -14.60 -9.37 -10.15
N LEU A 323 -13.59 -10.03 -10.70
CA LEU A 323 -12.32 -10.28 -10.01
C LEU A 323 -11.58 -8.98 -9.67
N PHE A 324 -11.49 -8.02 -10.59
CA PHE A 324 -10.84 -6.73 -10.30
C PHE A 324 -11.65 -5.87 -9.31
N ALA A 325 -12.99 -5.94 -9.33
CA ALA A 325 -13.82 -5.37 -8.28
C ALA A 325 -13.55 -6.01 -6.90
N ASN A 326 -13.47 -7.35 -6.84
CA ASN A 326 -13.09 -8.07 -5.62
C ASN A 326 -11.67 -7.69 -5.13
N ILE A 327 -10.73 -7.41 -6.03
CA ILE A 327 -9.38 -6.93 -5.67
C ILE A 327 -9.47 -5.54 -5.01
N SER A 328 -10.20 -4.61 -5.61
CA SER A 328 -10.45 -3.27 -5.05
C SER A 328 -11.15 -3.34 -3.68
N TRP A 329 -12.11 -4.25 -3.53
CA TRP A 329 -12.79 -4.53 -2.25
C TRP A 329 -11.81 -4.95 -1.14
N CYS A 330 -10.90 -5.88 -1.44
CA CYS A 330 -9.87 -6.33 -0.48
C CYS A 330 -8.99 -5.16 -0.01
N ILE A 331 -8.64 -4.26 -0.92
CA ILE A 331 -7.84 -3.06 -0.62
C ILE A 331 -8.66 -2.11 0.26
N VAL A 332 -9.85 -1.70 -0.18
CA VAL A 332 -10.74 -0.76 0.54
C VAL A 332 -11.04 -1.23 1.96
N HIS A 333 -11.42 -2.49 2.17
CA HIS A 333 -11.72 -3.00 3.52
C HIS A 333 -10.48 -3.24 4.37
N SER A 334 -9.29 -3.43 3.78
CA SER A 334 -8.03 -3.40 4.55
C SER A 334 -7.71 -1.99 5.07
N LEU A 335 -8.01 -0.95 4.29
CA LEU A 335 -7.80 0.45 4.66
C LEU A 335 -8.82 0.92 5.70
N LYS A 336 -10.13 0.68 5.47
CA LYS A 336 -11.21 0.96 6.44
C LYS A 336 -10.95 0.28 7.80
N ALA A 337 -10.37 -0.92 7.82
CA ALA A 337 -10.01 -1.59 9.06
C ALA A 337 -8.91 -0.90 9.88
N VAL A 338 -8.00 -0.16 9.24
CA VAL A 338 -6.84 0.49 9.87
C VAL A 338 -7.07 1.99 10.12
N ALA A 339 -7.90 2.67 9.31
CA ALA A 339 -8.17 4.11 9.44
C ALA A 339 -8.51 4.61 10.87
N PRO A 340 -9.25 3.86 11.72
CA PRO A 340 -9.48 4.28 13.11
C PRO A 340 -8.21 4.43 13.96
N VAL A 341 -7.15 3.63 13.69
CA VAL A 341 -5.89 3.64 14.47
C VAL A 341 -4.73 4.35 13.77
N MET A 342 -4.87 4.74 12.51
CA MET A 342 -3.79 5.46 11.80
C MET A 342 -3.66 6.89 12.35
N ALA A 343 -2.42 7.31 12.60
CA ALA A 343 -2.06 8.67 12.93
C ALA A 343 -2.12 9.50 11.64
N ASN A 344 -3.22 10.21 11.44
CA ASN A 344 -3.45 11.02 10.25
C ASN A 344 -2.88 12.43 10.44
N ASP A 345 -1.93 12.81 9.59
CA ASP A 345 -1.33 14.13 9.53
C ASP A 345 -1.46 14.68 8.10
N ARG A 346 -1.62 16.01 7.95
CA ARG A 346 -1.82 16.66 6.64
C ARG A 346 -0.54 16.76 5.81
N HIS A 347 0.64 16.77 6.43
CA HIS A 347 1.92 16.74 5.71
C HIS A 347 2.17 15.36 5.07
N CYS A 348 1.51 14.30 5.55
CA CYS A 348 1.71 12.93 5.08
C CYS A 348 0.99 12.60 3.77
N PHE A 349 1.59 11.72 2.99
CA PHE A 349 0.93 10.80 2.06
C PHE A 349 1.67 9.46 2.16
N GLU A 350 1.16 8.37 1.59
CA GLU A 350 1.96 7.14 1.45
C GLU A 350 1.54 6.28 0.25
N CYS A 351 2.53 5.73 -0.46
CA CYS A 351 2.32 4.74 -1.50
C CYS A 351 2.62 3.33 -0.98
N TYR A 352 1.59 2.51 -0.83
CA TYR A 352 1.69 1.12 -0.41
C TYR A 352 1.78 0.18 -1.62
N GLY A 353 2.69 -0.80 -1.55
CA GLY A 353 2.69 -1.95 -2.44
C GLY A 353 1.79 -3.05 -1.88
N TYR A 354 0.67 -3.32 -2.53
CA TYR A 354 -0.23 -4.42 -2.18
C TYR A 354 0.20 -5.71 -2.91
N ASP A 355 0.26 -6.81 -2.16
CA ASP A 355 0.66 -8.12 -2.66
C ASP A 355 -0.53 -9.10 -2.52
N ILE A 356 -1.12 -9.48 -3.66
CA ILE A 356 -2.36 -10.27 -3.73
C ILE A 356 -2.11 -11.54 -4.53
N ILE A 357 -2.58 -12.70 -4.02
CA ILE A 357 -2.64 -13.95 -4.79
C ILE A 357 -4.10 -14.22 -5.18
N ILE A 358 -4.31 -14.70 -6.40
CA ILE A 358 -5.62 -15.15 -6.88
C ILE A 358 -5.64 -16.68 -6.79
N ASP A 359 -6.72 -17.28 -6.29
CA ASP A 359 -6.90 -18.74 -6.30
C ASP A 359 -7.58 -19.26 -7.59
N ASN A 360 -7.62 -20.58 -7.74
CA ASN A 360 -8.23 -21.22 -8.92
C ASN A 360 -9.75 -20.97 -9.08
N LYS A 361 -10.42 -20.40 -8.07
CA LYS A 361 -11.83 -19.97 -8.12
C LYS A 361 -11.97 -18.47 -8.39
N LEU A 362 -10.87 -17.79 -8.72
CA LEU A 362 -10.79 -16.34 -8.96
C LEU A 362 -11.18 -15.51 -7.73
N LYS A 363 -10.96 -16.04 -6.52
CA LYS A 363 -10.99 -15.25 -5.28
C LYS A 363 -9.61 -14.62 -5.04
N PRO A 364 -9.52 -13.28 -4.87
CA PRO A 364 -8.29 -12.63 -4.45
C PRO A 364 -8.07 -12.79 -2.94
N TRP A 365 -6.81 -12.90 -2.56
CA TRP A 365 -6.34 -13.04 -1.18
C TRP A 365 -5.20 -12.07 -0.91
N LEU A 366 -5.37 -11.19 0.08
CA LEU A 366 -4.36 -10.23 0.52
C LEU A 366 -3.29 -10.94 1.36
N ILE A 367 -2.04 -10.91 0.88
CA ILE A 367 -0.91 -11.62 1.49
C ILE A 367 -0.05 -10.70 2.35
N GLU A 368 0.28 -9.51 1.83
CA GLU A 368 1.00 -8.46 2.55
C GLU A 368 0.73 -7.08 1.95
N VAL A 369 0.96 -6.05 2.77
CA VAL A 369 1.03 -4.66 2.33
C VAL A 369 2.41 -4.14 2.70
N ASN A 370 3.12 -3.56 1.74
CA ASN A 370 4.49 -3.09 1.89
C ASN A 370 4.54 -1.55 1.86
N ALA A 371 4.97 -0.93 2.97
CA ALA A 371 5.44 0.46 2.97
C ALA A 371 6.75 0.56 2.17
N SER A 372 7.02 1.71 1.55
CA SER A 372 8.23 1.94 0.73
C SER A 372 8.46 0.83 -0.31
N PRO A 373 7.50 0.56 -1.22
CA PRO A 373 7.58 -0.55 -2.16
C PRO A 373 8.74 -0.36 -3.16
N SER A 374 9.67 -1.33 -3.19
CA SER A 374 10.97 -1.23 -3.87
C SER A 374 10.95 -0.53 -5.24
N LEU A 375 11.68 0.59 -5.32
CA LEU A 375 11.82 1.42 -6.51
C LEU A 375 12.98 0.98 -7.45
N THR A 376 13.77 -0.03 -7.04
CA THR A 376 14.83 -0.61 -7.88
C THR A 376 14.26 -1.16 -9.19
N SER A 377 14.76 -0.70 -10.32
CA SER A 377 14.29 -1.12 -11.65
C SER A 377 15.16 -2.26 -12.18
N THR A 378 14.54 -3.39 -12.55
CA THR A 378 15.24 -4.57 -13.08
C THR A 378 15.07 -4.75 -14.58
N THR A 379 14.02 -4.17 -15.16
CA THR A 379 13.78 -4.11 -16.62
C THR A 379 13.45 -2.67 -17.04
N VAL A 380 13.44 -2.41 -18.35
CA VAL A 380 12.99 -1.11 -18.90
C VAL A 380 11.53 -0.83 -18.50
N ASN A 381 10.69 -1.87 -18.47
CA ASN A 381 9.29 -1.77 -18.05
C ASN A 381 9.15 -1.40 -16.56
N ASP A 382 10.01 -1.93 -15.67
CA ASP A 382 10.05 -1.45 -14.28
C ASP A 382 10.38 0.05 -14.22
N ARG A 383 11.39 0.50 -14.99
CA ARG A 383 11.84 1.89 -14.98
C ARG A 383 10.74 2.84 -15.43
N ILE A 384 10.03 2.50 -16.52
CA ILE A 384 8.91 3.29 -17.04
C ILE A 384 7.75 3.31 -16.04
N LEU A 385 7.36 2.16 -15.48
CA LEU A 385 6.26 2.07 -14.51
C LEU A 385 6.57 2.90 -13.26
N LYS A 386 7.79 2.79 -12.71
CA LYS A 386 8.18 3.45 -11.46
C LYS A 386 8.43 4.95 -11.65
N TYR A 387 8.97 5.37 -12.79
CA TYR A 387 9.05 6.77 -13.17
C TYR A 387 7.65 7.39 -13.23
N LYS A 388 6.69 6.75 -13.92
CA LYS A 388 5.28 7.20 -13.96
C LYS A 388 4.59 7.18 -12.59
N LEU A 389 4.92 6.21 -11.73
CA LEU A 389 4.38 6.12 -10.38
C LEU A 389 4.77 7.32 -9.53
N ILE A 390 6.07 7.61 -9.41
CA ILE A 390 6.55 8.78 -8.65
C ILE A 390 6.00 10.07 -9.28
N ASP A 391 6.00 10.16 -10.61
CA ASP A 391 5.49 11.32 -11.34
C ASP A 391 4.02 11.63 -11.01
N ASN A 392 3.15 10.62 -11.10
CA ASN A 392 1.72 10.81 -10.83
C ASN A 392 1.40 10.88 -9.33
N ILE A 393 2.26 10.36 -8.44
CA ILE A 393 2.13 10.62 -7.00
C ILE A 393 2.29 12.12 -6.73
N VAL A 394 3.35 12.75 -7.26
CA VAL A 394 3.57 14.20 -7.07
C VAL A 394 2.38 15.01 -7.60
N SER A 395 1.84 14.66 -8.78
CA SER A 395 0.66 15.31 -9.37
C SER A 395 -0.66 15.11 -8.60
N VAL A 396 -0.72 14.18 -7.63
CA VAL A 396 -1.89 13.99 -6.75
C VAL A 396 -1.68 14.67 -5.39
N VAL A 397 -0.48 14.57 -4.81
CA VAL A 397 -0.22 15.03 -3.44
C VAL A 397 0.08 16.52 -3.33
N LEU A 398 0.40 17.21 -4.44
CA LEU A 398 0.66 18.65 -4.50
C LEU A 398 -0.45 19.40 -5.26
N PRO A 399 -0.62 20.73 -5.04
CA PRO A 399 -1.53 21.56 -5.81
C PRO A 399 -1.01 21.80 -7.25
N PRO A 400 -1.84 22.36 -8.15
CA PRO A 400 -1.48 22.59 -9.56
C PRO A 400 -0.32 23.58 -9.81
N ASP A 401 0.07 24.37 -8.82
CA ASP A 401 1.24 25.26 -8.88
C ASP A 401 2.57 24.52 -8.66
N GLY A 402 2.52 23.32 -8.07
CA GLY A 402 3.67 22.47 -7.75
C GLY A 402 4.36 22.78 -6.43
N VAL A 403 3.79 23.64 -5.58
CA VAL A 403 4.35 24.00 -4.26
C VAL A 403 3.59 23.24 -3.16
N PRO A 404 4.26 22.54 -2.22
CA PRO A 404 3.54 21.85 -1.14
C PRO A 404 2.75 22.82 -0.25
N ASP A 405 1.52 22.42 0.08
CA ASP A 405 0.60 23.15 0.96
C ASP A 405 -0.29 22.16 1.72
N VAL A 406 -0.23 22.13 3.06
CA VAL A 406 -1.06 21.27 3.92
C VAL A 406 -2.56 21.53 3.83
N ARG A 407 -2.98 22.65 3.23
CA ARG A 407 -4.39 23.02 2.99
C ARG A 407 -4.93 22.39 1.70
N TRP A 408 -4.06 21.85 0.84
CA TRP A 408 -4.47 21.10 -0.34
C TRP A 408 -5.22 19.83 0.07
N ASN A 409 -6.43 19.65 -0.45
CA ASN A 409 -7.29 18.51 -0.11
C ASN A 409 -6.84 17.18 -0.78
N LYS A 410 -5.78 17.23 -1.61
CA LYS A 410 -5.21 16.10 -2.37
C LYS A 410 -6.28 15.37 -3.20
N CYS A 411 -7.16 16.16 -3.82
CA CYS A 411 -8.21 15.74 -4.75
C CYS A 411 -8.01 16.47 -6.10
N PRO A 412 -7.01 16.03 -6.91
CA PRO A 412 -6.72 16.61 -8.23
C PRO A 412 -7.82 16.30 -9.27
N SER A 413 -7.75 16.94 -10.44
CA SER A 413 -8.64 16.62 -11.56
C SER A 413 -8.34 15.22 -12.15
N PRO A 414 -9.28 14.61 -12.90
CA PRO A 414 -9.09 13.30 -13.53
C PRO A 414 -7.86 13.22 -14.45
N GLU A 415 -7.51 14.33 -15.09
CA GLU A 415 -6.35 14.45 -15.98
C GLU A 415 -5.05 14.47 -15.18
N ALA A 416 -5.02 15.22 -14.07
CA ALA A 416 -3.87 15.34 -13.17
C ALA A 416 -3.59 14.05 -12.37
N MET A 417 -4.60 13.19 -12.14
CA MET A 417 -4.40 11.84 -11.61
C MET A 417 -3.57 10.93 -12.56
N GLY A 418 -3.62 11.16 -13.87
CA GLY A 418 -2.89 10.39 -14.88
C GLY A 418 -3.18 8.88 -14.84
N ASN A 419 -2.23 8.11 -14.32
CA ASN A 419 -2.36 6.65 -14.18
C ASN A 419 -2.99 6.22 -12.84
N PHE A 420 -3.43 7.13 -11.96
CA PHE A 420 -4.28 6.81 -10.81
C PHE A 420 -5.77 6.76 -11.18
N GLU A 421 -6.55 6.04 -10.36
CA GLU A 421 -8.01 6.06 -10.30
C GLU A 421 -8.44 6.25 -8.84
N LEU A 422 -9.51 7.00 -8.60
CA LEU A 422 -10.07 7.13 -7.25
C LEU A 422 -10.64 5.78 -6.78
N LEU A 423 -10.02 5.22 -5.75
CA LEU A 423 -10.35 3.92 -5.14
C LEU A 423 -11.26 4.08 -3.91
N LEU A 424 -11.19 5.22 -3.22
CA LEU A 424 -12.20 5.67 -2.25
C LEU A 424 -11.97 7.16 -1.96
N ASP A 425 -13.04 7.94 -1.88
CA ASP A 425 -13.09 9.16 -1.06
C ASP A 425 -14.29 9.03 -0.13
N GLU A 426 -14.03 9.01 1.17
CA GLU A 426 -15.05 8.81 2.21
C GLU A 426 -16.03 9.98 2.31
N GLU A 427 -15.62 11.21 1.95
CA GLU A 427 -16.52 12.37 1.94
C GLU A 427 -17.49 12.30 0.75
N LEU A 428 -16.96 11.97 -0.44
CA LEU A 428 -17.77 11.83 -1.66
C LEU A 428 -18.72 10.64 -1.54
N ALA A 429 -18.26 9.50 -1.02
CA ALA A 429 -19.13 8.34 -0.75
C ALA A 429 -20.28 8.70 0.21
N ALA A 430 -19.98 9.41 1.31
CA ALA A 430 -21.01 9.87 2.25
C ALA A 430 -21.95 10.93 1.64
N GLN A 431 -21.49 11.72 0.66
CA GLN A 431 -22.35 12.65 -0.09
C GLN A 431 -23.27 11.90 -1.06
N GLU A 432 -22.74 10.99 -1.87
CA GLU A 432 -23.51 10.11 -2.77
C GLU A 432 -24.62 9.38 -2.00
N GLU A 433 -24.34 8.85 -0.81
CA GLU A 433 -25.36 8.18 0.01
C GLU A 433 -26.46 9.13 0.52
N ARG A 434 -26.14 10.37 0.89
CA ARG A 434 -27.14 11.40 1.27
C ARG A 434 -28.00 11.83 0.07
N GLU A 435 -27.42 11.96 -1.12
CA GLU A 435 -28.13 12.34 -2.35
C GLU A 435 -29.04 11.22 -2.88
N ASN A 436 -28.60 9.97 -2.74
CA ASN A 436 -29.42 8.78 -3.01
C ASN A 436 -30.57 8.65 -1.99
N ALA A 437 -30.30 8.85 -0.69
CA ALA A 437 -31.33 8.80 0.36
C ALA A 437 -32.38 9.93 0.24
N THR A 438 -31.99 11.10 -0.29
CA THR A 438 -32.92 12.19 -0.62
C THR A 438 -33.56 12.08 -2.01
N GLY A 439 -33.36 10.94 -2.70
CA GLY A 439 -34.06 10.59 -3.93
C GLY A 439 -33.64 11.35 -5.19
N LYS A 440 -32.58 12.18 -5.13
CA LYS A 440 -32.13 13.00 -6.26
C LYS A 440 -31.42 12.19 -7.34
N CYS A 441 -30.77 11.10 -6.98
CA CYS A 441 -30.02 10.23 -7.92
C CYS A 441 -30.71 8.86 -8.10
N ARG A 442 -31.65 8.77 -9.05
CA ARG A 442 -32.18 7.47 -9.52
C ARG A 442 -31.32 6.93 -10.67
N GLY A 443 -30.25 6.19 -10.36
CA GLY A 443 -29.51 5.45 -11.40
C GLY A 443 -28.16 4.84 -11.00
N SER A 444 -27.47 5.37 -10.00
CA SER A 444 -26.15 4.86 -9.60
C SER A 444 -26.26 3.87 -8.43
N SER A 445 -25.84 2.62 -8.65
CA SER A 445 -25.50 1.75 -7.53
C SER A 445 -24.18 2.27 -6.93
N SER A 446 -24.16 2.56 -5.63
CA SER A 446 -22.96 3.09 -4.97
C SER A 446 -21.76 2.18 -5.25
N LYS A 447 -20.68 2.77 -5.78
CA LYS A 447 -19.40 2.10 -6.05
C LYS A 447 -18.75 1.54 -4.76
N TRP A 448 -19.30 1.89 -3.60
CA TRP A 448 -18.74 1.71 -2.27
C TRP A 448 -19.55 0.74 -1.38
N LYS A 449 -20.57 0.07 -1.94
CA LYS A 449 -21.43 -0.93 -1.28
C LYS A 449 -21.12 -2.37 -1.70
#